data_AF-A0A2W1B1M9-F1
#
_entry.id   AF-A0A2W1B1M9-F1
#
_cell.length_a   1.000
_cell.length_b   1.000
_cell.length_c   1.000
_cell.angle_alpha   90.00
_cell.angle_beta   90.00
_cell.angle_gamma   90.00
#
_symmetry.space_group_name_H-M   'P 1'
#
loop_
_entity.id
_entity.type
_entity.pdbx_description
1 polymer ?
#
loop_
_entity_poly.entity_id
_entity_poly.type
_entity_poly.pdbx_seq_one_letter_code
_entity_poly.pdbx_strand_id
1 'polypeptide(L)'
;MSGLIFAYLGPAPVPYLPRWEPLEWENAVRDIAITVLPCNWLQCQENSLDPVYVEWLHAYYGMWLQSQRQELLSRALAEQHHMDIGFDVFEHGIIKRRVLKGYTQEDDDWKYGHPILFLNILLVGNQMNSTLQFRVPMDDTHTYHISYYAWQSAPGSEMPRRQERVPYRYVPLKDDQGGYVTNVLFNQDYMAWMTQGEIADRTLEKLGESDKGIILFRKMLQEQMAIAEDGGDPMNVFRSEEAARNVRIGIEQVKFGDKKLFARYFPGEAGYSTDAELVDEVLATWDKVLTEV
;
A
#
# COMPACT_ATOMS: atom_id res chain seq x y z
N MET A 1 3.37 -18.75 0.78
CA MET A 1 1.95 -18.33 0.77
C MET A 1 1.78 -17.35 -0.37
N SER A 2 0.90 -17.62 -1.34
CA SER A 2 0.60 -16.67 -2.42
C SER A 2 1.81 -16.17 -3.25
N GLY A 3 2.77 -17.07 -3.56
CA GLY A 3 4.01 -16.69 -4.26
C GLY A 3 5.10 -16.03 -3.39
N LEU A 4 4.81 -15.74 -2.12
CA LEU A 4 5.76 -15.17 -1.16
C LEU A 4 6.34 -16.22 -0.20
N ILE A 5 7.58 -16.00 0.22
CA ILE A 5 8.28 -16.73 1.28
C ILE A 5 8.42 -15.80 2.48
N PHE A 6 8.04 -16.30 3.66
CA PHE A 6 8.14 -15.56 4.92
C PHE A 6 9.15 -16.26 5.83
N ALA A 7 9.93 -15.47 6.57
CA ALA A 7 10.87 -15.95 7.57
C ALA A 7 10.57 -15.29 8.91
N TYR A 8 10.70 -16.05 9.99
CA TYR A 8 10.63 -15.55 11.36
C TYR A 8 12.04 -15.51 11.94
N LEU A 9 12.48 -14.33 12.37
CA LEU A 9 13.83 -14.07 12.88
C LEU A 9 13.84 -13.77 14.40
N GLY A 10 12.84 -14.27 15.13
CA GLY A 10 12.72 -14.09 16.58
C GLY A 10 12.93 -15.39 17.38
N PRO A 11 12.81 -15.32 18.72
CA PRO A 11 12.97 -16.47 19.60
C PRO A 11 11.78 -17.45 19.52
N ALA A 12 11.99 -18.69 19.98
CA ALA A 12 10.89 -19.63 20.17
C ALA A 12 9.94 -19.18 21.32
N PRO A 13 8.64 -19.52 21.29
CA PRO A 13 7.97 -20.27 20.23
C PRO A 13 7.74 -19.43 18.97
N VAL A 14 7.84 -20.07 17.80
CA VAL A 14 7.58 -19.42 16.51
C VAL A 14 6.07 -19.09 16.42
N PRO A 15 5.69 -17.85 16.08
CA PRO A 15 4.28 -17.49 15.91
C PRO A 15 3.71 -18.09 14.62
N TYR A 16 2.38 -18.14 14.55
CA TYR A 16 1.69 -18.48 13.31
C TYR A 16 1.83 -17.33 12.30
N LEU A 17 2.08 -17.68 11.04
CA LEU A 17 2.16 -16.72 9.95
C LEU A 17 0.79 -16.05 9.73
N PRO A 18 0.68 -14.70 9.83
CA PRO A 18 -0.58 -14.01 9.59
C PRO A 18 -1.04 -14.23 8.15
N ARG A 19 -2.25 -14.76 7.98
CA ARG A 19 -2.90 -14.97 6.69
C ARG A 19 -3.82 -13.80 6.40
N TRP A 20 -3.22 -12.65 6.07
CA TRP A 20 -3.94 -11.44 5.67
C TRP A 20 -4.87 -11.76 4.49
N GLU A 21 -6.11 -11.31 4.56
CA GLU A 21 -7.17 -11.69 3.62
C GLU A 21 -6.79 -11.59 2.12
N PRO A 22 -6.11 -10.53 1.61
CA PRO A 22 -5.63 -10.47 0.23
C PRO A 22 -4.72 -11.61 -0.25
N LEU A 23 -3.98 -12.24 0.67
CA LEU A 23 -3.09 -13.36 0.36
C LEU A 23 -3.89 -14.66 0.15
N GLU A 24 -5.13 -14.69 0.66
CA GLU A 24 -6.02 -15.84 0.73
C GLU A 24 -7.16 -15.80 -0.30
N TRP A 25 -7.28 -14.74 -1.10
CA TRP A 25 -8.30 -14.66 -2.15
C TRP A 25 -8.17 -15.81 -3.16
N GLU A 26 -9.11 -16.75 -3.15
CA GLU A 26 -9.06 -17.93 -4.01
C GLU A 26 -9.28 -17.56 -5.48
N ASN A 27 -10.15 -16.58 -5.77
CA ASN A 27 -10.50 -16.13 -7.11
C ASN A 27 -9.71 -14.88 -7.55
N ALA A 28 -8.39 -14.87 -7.31
CA ALA A 28 -7.55 -13.71 -7.60
C ALA A 28 -6.31 -14.01 -8.45
N VAL A 29 -6.03 -13.10 -9.39
CA VAL A 29 -4.77 -13.00 -10.13
C VAL A 29 -3.81 -12.18 -9.31
N ARG A 30 -2.55 -12.60 -9.27
CA ARG A 30 -1.54 -12.01 -8.40
C ARG A 30 -0.34 -11.56 -9.19
N ASP A 31 0.39 -10.59 -8.66
CA ASP A 31 1.62 -10.08 -9.26
C ASP A 31 2.52 -9.49 -8.17
N ILE A 32 3.83 -9.60 -8.34
CA ILE A 32 4.80 -9.14 -7.34
C ILE A 32 5.78 -8.15 -7.97
N ALA A 33 5.89 -6.96 -7.39
CA ALA A 33 6.94 -6.01 -7.71
C ALA A 33 7.94 -5.91 -6.56
N ILE A 34 9.23 -5.87 -6.89
CA ILE A 34 10.32 -5.91 -5.92
C ILE A 34 11.29 -4.77 -6.22
N THR A 35 11.69 -4.04 -5.19
CA THR A 35 12.78 -3.07 -5.29
C THR A 35 13.62 -3.03 -4.02
N VAL A 36 14.90 -2.70 -4.15
CA VAL A 36 15.80 -2.44 -3.02
C VAL A 36 15.99 -0.94 -2.94
N LEU A 37 15.45 -0.33 -1.88
CA LEU A 37 15.56 1.10 -1.64
C LEU A 37 16.81 1.37 -0.80
N PRO A 38 17.72 2.27 -1.22
CA PRO A 38 18.87 2.73 -0.44
C PRO A 38 18.46 3.72 0.66
N CYS A 39 17.49 3.31 1.47
CA CYS A 39 17.14 4.01 2.70
C CYS A 39 16.51 3.07 3.74
N ASN A 40 16.50 3.54 4.98
CA ASN A 40 15.91 2.86 6.12
C ASN A 40 14.39 2.62 5.94
N TRP A 41 13.90 1.47 6.42
CA TRP A 41 12.49 1.09 6.26
C TRP A 41 11.52 2.05 6.95
N LEU A 42 11.97 2.72 8.03
CA LEU A 42 11.11 3.55 8.86
C LEU A 42 10.57 4.75 8.07
N GLN A 43 11.40 5.46 7.31
CA GLN A 43 10.91 6.60 6.51
C GLN A 43 10.00 6.17 5.36
N CYS A 44 10.20 4.95 4.82
CA CYS A 44 9.29 4.35 3.85
C CYS A 44 7.92 4.07 4.49
N GLN A 45 7.90 3.62 5.74
CA GLN A 45 6.66 3.30 6.45
C GLN A 45 5.96 4.57 6.95
N GLU A 46 6.69 5.58 7.40
CA GLU A 46 6.15 6.88 7.83
C GLU A 46 5.34 7.56 6.73
N ASN A 47 5.76 7.44 5.46
CA ASN A 47 4.97 7.91 4.32
C ASN A 47 3.57 7.28 4.25
N SER A 48 3.39 6.04 4.72
CA SER A 48 2.06 5.41 4.78
C SER A 48 1.10 6.15 5.71
N LEU A 49 1.63 6.87 6.70
CA LEU A 49 0.88 7.65 7.69
C LEU A 49 0.74 9.12 7.30
N ASP A 50 1.39 9.57 6.24
CA ASP A 50 1.19 10.88 5.66
C ASP A 50 -0.03 10.84 4.72
N PRO A 51 -1.10 11.62 4.93
CA PRO A 51 -2.18 11.74 3.96
C PRO A 51 -1.86 12.81 2.90
N VAL A 52 -1.14 13.86 3.29
CA VAL A 52 -0.92 15.09 2.53
C VAL A 52 0.03 14.88 1.35
N TYR A 53 0.93 13.89 1.40
CA TYR A 53 1.78 13.59 0.23
C TYR A 53 0.96 13.26 -1.03
N VAL A 54 -0.25 12.70 -0.90
CA VAL A 54 -1.11 12.40 -2.06
C VAL A 54 -1.45 13.68 -2.83
N GLU A 55 -1.70 14.77 -2.10
CA GLU A 55 -1.98 16.09 -2.70
C GLU A 55 -0.75 16.65 -3.41
N TRP A 56 0.41 16.66 -2.77
CA TRP A 56 1.59 17.31 -3.35
C TRP A 56 2.34 16.45 -4.36
N LEU A 57 2.59 15.19 -4.02
CA LEU A 57 3.40 14.27 -4.81
C LEU A 57 2.61 13.68 -5.98
N HIS A 58 1.42 13.14 -5.72
CA HIS A 58 0.65 12.46 -6.77
C HIS A 58 -0.25 13.40 -7.56
N ALA A 59 -0.83 14.42 -6.93
CA ALA A 59 -1.67 15.40 -7.62
C ALA A 59 -0.83 16.51 -8.26
N TYR A 60 -0.27 17.44 -7.47
CA TYR A 60 0.43 18.61 -8.02
C TYR A 60 1.65 18.23 -8.87
N TYR A 61 2.56 17.44 -8.33
CA TYR A 61 3.76 17.03 -9.06
C TYR A 61 3.42 16.09 -10.23
N GLY A 62 2.48 15.16 -10.05
CA GLY A 62 1.98 14.32 -11.15
C GLY A 62 1.37 15.13 -12.31
N MET A 63 0.55 16.15 -12.02
CA MET A 63 0.00 17.05 -13.03
C MET A 63 1.09 17.88 -13.71
N TRP A 64 2.09 18.35 -12.95
CA TRP A 64 3.22 19.05 -13.52
C TRP A 64 3.99 18.15 -14.50
N LEU A 65 4.29 16.90 -14.14
CA LEU A 65 4.95 15.94 -15.03
C LEU A 65 4.17 15.68 -16.32
N GLN A 66 2.85 15.46 -16.23
CA GLN A 66 1.99 15.27 -17.40
C GLN A 66 2.00 16.51 -18.32
N SER A 67 2.01 17.72 -17.74
CA SER A 67 2.08 18.97 -18.50
C SER A 67 3.39 19.11 -19.28
N GLN A 68 4.52 18.67 -18.71
CA GLN A 68 5.82 18.69 -19.39
C GLN A 68 5.87 17.70 -20.56
N ARG A 69 5.07 16.63 -20.51
CA ARG A 69 5.03 15.56 -21.51
C ARG A 69 3.94 15.75 -22.57
N GLN A 70 3.13 16.80 -22.45
CA GLN A 70 1.97 17.04 -23.30
C GLN A 70 0.95 15.88 -23.27
N GLU A 71 0.89 15.18 -22.14
CA GLU A 71 -0.08 14.11 -21.90
C GLU A 71 -1.45 14.72 -21.51
N LEU A 72 -2.53 13.99 -21.78
CA LEU A 72 -3.86 14.37 -21.30
C LEU A 72 -3.88 14.33 -19.77
N LEU A 73 -4.15 15.48 -19.16
CA LEU A 73 -4.25 15.59 -17.70
C LEU A 73 -5.36 14.68 -17.17
N SER A 74 -4.98 13.67 -16.37
CA SER A 74 -5.95 12.83 -15.67
C SER A 74 -6.76 13.66 -14.67
N ARG A 75 -8.07 13.78 -14.92
CA ARG A 75 -8.99 14.48 -14.00
C ARG A 75 -9.15 13.79 -12.66
N ALA A 76 -8.96 12.46 -12.59
CA ALA A 76 -9.14 11.69 -11.35
C ALA A 76 -8.12 12.06 -10.25
N LEU A 77 -6.96 12.59 -10.65
CA LEU A 77 -5.95 13.11 -9.73
C LEU A 77 -6.04 14.62 -9.55
N ALA A 78 -6.91 15.32 -10.29
CA ALA A 78 -7.09 16.75 -10.14
C ALA A 78 -7.95 17.05 -8.90
N GLU A 79 -7.51 18.00 -8.07
CA GLU A 79 -8.16 18.43 -6.80
C GLU A 79 -8.20 17.39 -5.66
N GLN A 80 -7.04 16.83 -5.28
CA GLN A 80 -6.87 16.00 -4.08
C GLN A 80 -6.65 16.84 -2.79
N HIS A 81 -7.35 17.98 -2.67
CA HIS A 81 -7.15 18.88 -1.51
C HIS A 81 -7.76 18.31 -0.24
N HIS A 82 -6.96 18.17 0.82
CA HIS A 82 -7.42 17.62 2.09
C HIS A 82 -8.21 18.65 2.91
N MET A 83 -9.45 18.29 3.26
CA MET A 83 -10.33 19.07 4.14
C MET A 83 -10.25 18.60 5.61
N ASP A 84 -10.07 17.29 5.81
CA ASP A 84 -9.95 16.67 7.14
C ASP A 84 -9.08 15.42 7.06
N ILE A 85 -8.42 15.08 8.16
CA ILE A 85 -7.56 13.90 8.30
C ILE A 85 -7.79 13.24 9.67
N GLY A 86 -7.85 11.92 9.69
CA GLY A 86 -8.13 11.15 10.90
C GLY A 86 -7.22 9.93 11.03
N PHE A 87 -6.96 9.52 12.27
CA PHE A 87 -6.16 8.33 12.58
C PHE A 87 -6.76 7.59 13.76
N ASP A 88 -7.06 6.30 13.58
CA ASP A 88 -7.54 5.42 14.65
C ASP A 88 -6.55 4.27 14.84
N VAL A 89 -6.21 3.95 16.10
CA VAL A 89 -5.53 2.68 16.41
C VAL A 89 -6.57 1.57 16.39
N PHE A 90 -6.23 0.46 15.77
CA PHE A 90 -7.04 -0.76 15.78
C PHE A 90 -6.16 -1.98 16.09
N GLU A 91 -6.78 -3.16 16.16
CA GLU A 91 -6.12 -4.41 16.58
C GLU A 91 -4.81 -4.72 15.84
N HIS A 92 -4.72 -4.37 14.55
CA HIS A 92 -3.56 -4.72 13.71
C HIS A 92 -2.70 -3.52 13.28
N GLY A 93 -2.99 -2.31 13.75
CA GLY A 93 -2.18 -1.13 13.42
C GLY A 93 -2.95 0.19 13.50
N ILE A 94 -2.89 0.99 12.43
CA ILE A 94 -3.52 2.31 12.34
C ILE A 94 -4.41 2.37 11.10
N ILE A 95 -5.62 2.92 11.24
CA ILE A 95 -6.47 3.33 10.12
C ILE A 95 -6.26 4.81 9.85
N LYS A 96 -5.81 5.17 8.65
CA LYS A 96 -5.70 6.54 8.16
C LYS A 96 -6.97 6.92 7.39
N ARG A 97 -7.56 8.07 7.71
CA ARG A 97 -8.77 8.60 7.08
C ARG A 97 -8.51 9.97 6.49
N ARG A 98 -9.26 10.32 5.44
CA ARG A 98 -9.23 11.66 4.87
C ARG A 98 -10.59 12.06 4.32
N VAL A 99 -10.89 13.34 4.39
CA VAL A 99 -11.94 13.98 3.58
C VAL A 99 -11.23 14.86 2.56
N LEU A 100 -11.51 14.63 1.28
CA LEU A 100 -11.02 15.47 0.20
C LEU A 100 -12.08 16.52 -0.17
N LYS A 101 -11.66 17.61 -0.80
CA LYS A 101 -12.56 18.65 -1.30
C LYS A 101 -13.62 18.04 -2.21
N GLY A 102 -14.89 18.27 -1.90
CA GLY A 102 -16.03 17.71 -2.63
C GLY A 102 -16.61 16.42 -2.03
N TYR A 103 -15.96 15.87 -0.98
CA TYR A 103 -16.40 14.68 -0.26
C TYR A 103 -16.74 15.00 1.20
N THR A 104 -17.25 14.01 1.90
CA THR A 104 -17.75 14.09 3.28
C THR A 104 -17.25 12.91 4.11
N GLN A 105 -17.55 12.91 5.40
CA GLN A 105 -17.24 11.78 6.28
C GLN A 105 -18.10 10.53 6.04
N GLU A 106 -19.14 10.61 5.19
CA GLU A 106 -19.97 9.47 4.80
C GLU A 106 -19.34 8.65 3.66
N ASP A 107 -18.35 9.20 2.97
CA ASP A 107 -17.63 8.53 1.89
C ASP A 107 -16.61 7.53 2.44
N ASP A 108 -16.30 6.49 1.64
CA ASP A 108 -15.50 5.35 2.07
C ASP A 108 -14.11 5.75 2.61
N ASP A 109 -13.46 6.76 1.99
CA ASP A 109 -12.14 7.31 2.38
C ASP A 109 -12.09 7.76 3.86
N TRP A 110 -13.25 8.14 4.41
CA TRP A 110 -13.40 8.43 5.83
C TRP A 110 -14.10 7.31 6.59
N LYS A 111 -15.13 6.66 6.06
CA LYS A 111 -15.93 5.68 6.78
C LYS A 111 -15.17 4.39 7.10
N TYR A 112 -14.39 3.89 6.15
CA TYR A 112 -13.56 2.68 6.32
C TYR A 112 -12.09 3.04 6.52
N GLY A 113 -11.58 3.95 5.70
CA GLY A 113 -10.20 4.40 5.73
C GLY A 113 -9.19 3.39 5.18
N HIS A 114 -7.92 3.78 5.28
CA HIS A 114 -6.76 3.07 4.75
C HIS A 114 -5.99 2.39 5.90
N PRO A 115 -5.91 1.06 5.93
CA PRO A 115 -5.17 0.35 6.97
C PRO A 115 -3.65 0.34 6.74
N ILE A 116 -2.92 0.71 7.78
CA ILE A 116 -1.48 0.54 7.94
C ILE A 116 -1.29 -0.54 9.00
N LEU A 117 -0.75 -1.69 8.60
CA LEU A 117 -0.56 -2.82 9.51
C LEU A 117 0.81 -2.72 10.14
N PHE A 118 0.82 -2.81 11.48
CA PHE A 118 2.05 -2.89 12.23
C PHE A 118 2.75 -4.22 11.90
N LEU A 119 4.06 -4.27 11.66
CA LEU A 119 5.03 -3.19 11.79
C LEU A 119 5.13 -2.31 10.54
N ASN A 120 5.13 -2.91 9.35
CA ASN A 120 5.73 -2.31 8.15
C ASN A 120 4.97 -2.63 6.86
N ILE A 121 3.63 -2.78 6.95
CA ILE A 121 2.79 -3.11 5.81
C ILE A 121 1.79 -1.98 5.56
N LEU A 122 1.70 -1.52 4.31
CA LEU A 122 0.58 -0.69 3.86
C LEU A 122 -0.36 -1.56 3.04
N LEU A 123 -1.64 -1.58 3.40
CA LEU A 123 -2.69 -2.21 2.64
C LEU A 123 -3.51 -1.13 1.93
N VAL A 124 -3.46 -1.14 0.60
CA VAL A 124 -4.27 -0.27 -0.27
C VAL A 124 -5.15 -1.16 -1.12
N GLY A 125 -6.37 -0.75 -1.42
CA GLY A 125 -7.19 -1.51 -2.35
C GLY A 125 -8.57 -0.91 -2.51
N ASN A 126 -9.42 -1.69 -3.15
CA ASN A 126 -10.85 -1.50 -3.19
C ASN A 126 -11.54 -2.87 -3.30
N GLN A 127 -12.83 -2.89 -3.63
CA GLN A 127 -13.57 -4.13 -3.84
C GLN A 127 -13.00 -5.03 -4.94
N MET A 128 -12.28 -4.49 -5.93
CA MET A 128 -11.75 -5.22 -7.09
C MET A 128 -10.32 -5.72 -6.87
N ASN A 129 -9.51 -4.95 -6.16
CA ASN A 129 -8.08 -5.22 -6.03
C ASN A 129 -7.52 -4.82 -4.67
N SER A 130 -6.36 -5.38 -4.35
CA SER A 130 -5.57 -5.01 -3.19
C SER A 130 -4.09 -5.00 -3.51
N THR A 131 -3.35 -4.20 -2.77
CA THR A 131 -1.90 -4.09 -2.77
C THR A 131 -1.43 -4.13 -1.33
N LEU A 132 -0.67 -5.17 -0.98
CA LEU A 132 0.10 -5.22 0.25
C LEU A 132 1.53 -4.79 -0.06
N GLN A 133 1.95 -3.66 0.48
CA GLN A 133 3.32 -3.18 0.36
C GLN A 133 4.09 -3.52 1.63
N PHE A 134 5.06 -4.42 1.55
CA PHE A 134 5.95 -4.80 2.63
C PHE A 134 7.25 -3.99 2.55
N ARG A 135 7.66 -3.37 3.67
CA ARG A 135 8.93 -2.63 3.78
C ARG A 135 9.89 -3.38 4.69
N VAL A 136 10.54 -4.41 4.16
CA VAL A 136 11.35 -5.33 4.96
C VAL A 136 12.73 -4.69 5.23
N PRO A 137 13.14 -4.49 6.49
CA PRO A 137 14.49 -4.03 6.79
C PRO A 137 15.52 -5.07 6.33
N MET A 138 16.49 -4.65 5.51
CA MET A 138 17.65 -5.48 5.18
C MET A 138 18.80 -5.21 6.15
N ASP A 139 19.03 -3.92 6.40
CA ASP A 139 20.00 -3.37 7.34
C ASP A 139 19.54 -1.95 7.74
N ASP A 140 20.43 -1.16 8.35
CA ASP A 140 20.12 0.20 8.81
C ASP A 140 19.85 1.19 7.66
N THR A 141 20.33 0.92 6.45
CA THR A 141 20.31 1.85 5.32
C THR A 141 19.62 1.30 4.06
N HIS A 142 19.12 0.06 4.08
CA HIS A 142 18.44 -0.57 2.95
C HIS A 142 17.12 -1.24 3.32
N THR A 143 16.14 -1.07 2.44
CA THR A 143 14.81 -1.69 2.54
C THR A 143 14.55 -2.58 1.34
N TYR A 144 14.17 -3.84 1.60
CA TYR A 144 13.62 -4.73 0.59
C TYR A 144 12.11 -4.48 0.51
N HIS A 145 11.70 -3.73 -0.50
CA HIS A 145 10.30 -3.37 -0.72
C HIS A 145 9.65 -4.38 -1.67
N ILE A 146 8.51 -4.92 -1.25
CA ILE A 146 7.71 -5.87 -2.02
C ILE A 146 6.29 -5.33 -2.09
N SER A 147 5.81 -5.02 -3.29
CA SER A 147 4.38 -4.85 -3.52
C SER A 147 3.79 -6.15 -4.03
N TYR A 148 2.89 -6.73 -3.25
CA TYR A 148 2.06 -7.84 -3.66
C TYR A 148 0.71 -7.28 -4.12
N TYR A 149 0.39 -7.49 -5.39
CA TYR A 149 -0.87 -7.12 -6.00
C TYR A 149 -1.79 -8.34 -6.10
N ALA A 150 -3.08 -8.13 -5.86
CA ALA A 150 -4.12 -9.11 -6.12
C ALA A 150 -5.35 -8.44 -6.75
N TRP A 151 -5.87 -9.02 -7.81
CA TRP A 151 -7.13 -8.63 -8.46
C TRP A 151 -8.09 -9.80 -8.41
N GLN A 152 -9.24 -9.63 -7.76
CA GLN A 152 -10.23 -10.68 -7.65
C GLN A 152 -11.33 -10.55 -8.69
N SER A 153 -11.94 -11.68 -9.07
CA SER A 153 -13.13 -11.69 -9.93
C SER A 153 -14.33 -11.11 -9.19
N ALA A 154 -15.31 -10.59 -9.94
CA ALA A 154 -16.53 -10.05 -9.38
C ALA A 154 -17.29 -11.08 -8.54
N PRO A 155 -18.04 -10.67 -7.51
CA PRO A 155 -18.85 -11.59 -6.70
C PRO A 155 -19.75 -12.48 -7.57
N GLY A 156 -19.66 -13.79 -7.36
CA GLY A 156 -20.41 -14.78 -8.15
C GLY A 156 -19.82 -15.11 -9.53
N SER A 157 -18.67 -14.53 -9.90
CA SER A 157 -17.91 -14.90 -11.10
C SER A 157 -16.75 -15.83 -10.76
N GLU A 158 -16.44 -16.74 -11.68
CA GLU A 158 -15.26 -17.60 -11.61
C GLU A 158 -14.06 -16.89 -12.24
N MET A 159 -12.84 -17.32 -11.88
CA MET A 159 -11.64 -16.87 -12.58
C MET A 159 -11.71 -17.27 -14.06
N PRO A 160 -11.44 -16.36 -15.02
CA PRO A 160 -11.44 -16.66 -16.45
C PRO A 160 -10.55 -17.84 -16.83
N ARG A 161 -9.37 -17.92 -16.20
CA ARG A 161 -8.45 -19.05 -16.29
C ARG A 161 -7.49 -19.07 -15.10
N ARG A 162 -6.93 -20.25 -14.84
CA ARG A 162 -5.96 -20.47 -13.76
C ARG A 162 -4.67 -19.69 -14.02
N GLN A 163 -4.15 -19.03 -12.99
CA GLN A 163 -2.78 -18.52 -12.97
C GLN A 163 -1.82 -19.65 -12.59
N GLU A 164 -0.94 -20.05 -13.52
CA GLU A 164 0.00 -21.17 -13.31
C GLU A 164 1.15 -20.81 -12.35
N ARG A 165 1.62 -19.56 -12.42
CA ARG A 165 2.69 -19.03 -11.60
C ARG A 165 2.40 -17.58 -11.26
N VAL A 166 2.71 -17.15 -10.04
CA VAL A 166 2.68 -15.72 -9.69
C VAL A 166 3.89 -15.02 -10.36
N PRO A 167 3.66 -14.08 -11.29
CA PRO A 167 4.73 -13.30 -11.91
C PRO A 167 5.39 -12.39 -10.88
N TYR A 168 6.66 -12.07 -11.15
CA TYR A 168 7.37 -11.05 -10.39
C TYR A 168 8.27 -10.22 -11.30
N ARG A 169 8.57 -8.98 -10.89
CA ARG A 169 9.55 -8.11 -11.56
C ARG A 169 10.35 -7.30 -10.57
N TYR A 170 11.54 -6.90 -10.99
CA TYR A 170 12.33 -5.88 -10.31
C TYR A 170 11.98 -4.51 -10.87
N VAL A 171 11.70 -3.56 -9.98
CA VAL A 171 11.28 -2.22 -10.34
C VAL A 171 12.48 -1.27 -10.33
N PRO A 172 12.81 -0.64 -11.47
CA PRO A 172 13.95 0.27 -11.54
C PRO A 172 13.66 1.56 -10.77
N LEU A 173 14.66 2.01 -10.01
CA LEU A 173 14.64 3.31 -9.32
C LEU A 173 15.03 4.47 -10.25
N LYS A 174 15.88 4.18 -11.24
CA LYS A 174 16.43 5.14 -12.19
C LYS A 174 16.23 4.68 -13.62
N ASP A 175 16.12 5.64 -14.54
CA ASP A 175 16.11 5.41 -15.98
C ASP A 175 17.52 5.23 -16.55
N ASP A 176 17.62 4.95 -17.85
CA ASP A 176 18.89 4.74 -18.56
C ASP A 176 19.79 5.98 -18.58
N GLN A 177 19.26 7.16 -18.27
CA GLN A 177 20.01 8.42 -18.17
C GLN A 177 20.42 8.75 -16.72
N GLY A 178 20.10 7.87 -15.77
CA GLY A 178 20.41 8.03 -14.35
C GLY A 178 19.46 8.95 -13.59
N GLY A 179 18.38 9.44 -14.23
CA GLY A 179 17.30 10.18 -13.58
C GLY A 179 16.38 9.26 -12.80
N TYR A 180 15.71 9.76 -11.76
CA TYR A 180 14.71 8.96 -11.04
C TYR A 180 13.50 8.69 -11.93
N VAL A 181 13.02 7.44 -11.90
CA VAL A 181 11.73 7.10 -12.51
C VAL A 181 10.64 7.75 -11.66
N THR A 182 9.91 8.72 -12.20
CA THR A 182 8.83 9.42 -11.46
C THR A 182 7.52 9.54 -12.24
N ASN A 183 7.47 8.92 -13.42
CA ASN A 183 6.29 8.88 -14.27
C ASN A 183 5.29 7.79 -13.91
N VAL A 184 5.57 7.04 -12.85
CA VAL A 184 4.69 5.99 -12.32
C VAL A 184 4.50 6.29 -10.83
N LEU A 185 3.29 6.08 -10.33
CA LEU A 185 2.82 6.65 -9.05
C LEU A 185 3.70 6.25 -7.87
N PHE A 186 3.92 4.95 -7.64
CA PHE A 186 4.74 4.50 -6.50
C PHE A 186 6.23 4.82 -6.66
N ASN A 187 6.73 4.95 -7.89
CA ASN A 187 8.11 5.37 -8.08
C ASN A 187 8.35 6.82 -7.64
N GLN A 188 7.31 7.66 -7.59
CA GLN A 188 7.41 8.98 -6.97
C GLN A 188 7.65 8.86 -5.46
N ASP A 189 6.98 7.92 -4.79
CA ASP A 189 7.20 7.65 -3.37
C ASP A 189 8.62 7.16 -3.13
N TYR A 190 9.12 6.23 -3.97
CA TYR A 190 10.51 5.74 -3.87
C TYR A 190 11.51 6.88 -3.95
N MET A 191 11.34 7.79 -4.92
CA MET A 191 12.16 8.98 -5.03
C MET A 191 12.09 9.81 -3.74
N ALA A 192 10.89 10.13 -3.26
CA ALA A 192 10.70 10.93 -2.05
C ALA A 192 11.32 10.30 -0.80
N TRP A 193 11.28 8.96 -0.67
CA TRP A 193 11.87 8.25 0.46
C TRP A 193 13.40 8.26 0.40
N MET A 194 13.98 7.91 -0.76
CA MET A 194 15.44 7.85 -0.93
C MET A 194 16.10 9.21 -0.82
N THR A 195 15.44 10.28 -1.29
CA THR A 195 16.03 11.63 -1.28
C THR A 195 16.11 12.26 0.10
N GLN A 196 15.49 11.65 1.12
CA GLN A 196 15.70 12.03 2.53
C GLN A 196 17.06 11.56 3.08
N GLY A 197 17.79 10.74 2.32
CA GLY A 197 19.06 10.13 2.71
C GLY A 197 18.91 8.68 3.14
N GLU A 198 20.04 7.99 3.34
CA GLU A 198 20.07 6.59 3.79
C GLU A 198 19.31 6.41 5.12
N ILE A 199 19.47 7.36 6.03
CA ILE A 199 18.67 7.53 7.25
C ILE A 199 18.30 9.00 7.34
N ALA A 200 17.00 9.31 7.34
CA ALA A 200 16.53 10.68 7.51
C ALA A 200 17.04 11.30 8.82
N ASP A 201 17.62 12.50 8.74
CA ASP A 201 18.09 13.27 9.91
C ASP A 201 16.89 13.89 10.64
N ARG A 202 16.40 13.17 11.65
CA ARG A 202 15.23 13.55 12.44
C ARG A 202 15.46 14.77 13.33
N THR A 203 16.71 15.23 13.51
CA THR A 203 16.98 16.44 14.30
C THR A 203 16.52 17.72 13.60
N LEU A 204 16.33 17.64 12.28
CA LEU A 204 15.89 18.77 11.44
C LEU A 204 14.36 18.84 11.32
N GLU A 205 13.63 17.80 11.72
CA GLU A 205 12.18 17.71 11.53
C GLU A 205 11.42 18.81 12.29
N LYS A 206 10.37 19.31 11.64
CA LYS A 206 9.39 20.24 12.20
C LYS A 206 8.00 19.69 11.89
N LEU A 207 7.52 18.81 12.77
CA LEU A 207 6.22 18.16 12.59
C LEU A 207 5.08 19.17 12.73
N GLY A 208 4.11 19.08 11.82
CA GLY A 208 2.90 19.88 11.79
C GLY A 208 1.65 19.08 12.15
N GLU A 209 0.48 19.73 12.05
CA GLU A 209 -0.81 19.12 12.34
C GLU A 209 -1.12 17.90 11.45
N SER A 210 -0.61 17.87 10.23
CA SER A 210 -0.75 16.74 9.30
C SER A 210 -0.02 15.47 9.76
N ASP A 211 1.00 15.62 10.59
CA ASP A 211 1.91 14.54 10.96
C ASP A 211 1.44 13.74 12.18
N LYS A 212 0.18 13.94 12.61
CA LYS A 212 -0.44 13.20 13.72
C LYS A 212 -0.31 11.69 13.55
N GLY A 213 -0.46 11.18 12.34
CA GLY A 213 -0.27 9.76 12.02
C GLY A 213 1.16 9.28 12.23
N ILE A 214 2.15 10.07 11.81
CA ILE A 214 3.58 9.78 12.00
C ILE A 214 3.92 9.76 13.49
N ILE A 215 3.44 10.76 14.25
CA ILE A 215 3.63 10.83 15.70
C ILE A 215 3.00 9.62 16.39
N LEU A 216 1.77 9.25 15.99
CA LEU A 216 1.06 8.09 16.52
C LEU A 216 1.81 6.80 16.24
N PHE A 217 2.29 6.60 15.01
CA PHE A 217 3.06 5.41 14.65
C PHE A 217 4.39 5.30 15.40
N ARG A 218 5.12 6.41 15.58
CA ARG A 218 6.35 6.43 16.38
C ARG A 218 6.12 6.06 17.83
N LYS A 219 5.02 6.55 18.44
CA LYS A 219 4.63 6.16 19.80
C LYS A 219 4.28 4.67 19.89
N MET A 220 3.45 4.19 18.95
CA MET A 220 3.13 2.76 18.85
C MET A 220 4.40 1.92 18.71
N LEU A 221 5.35 2.33 17.87
CA LEU A 221 6.63 1.64 17.70
C LEU A 221 7.39 1.51 19.03
N GLN A 222 7.51 2.60 19.80
CA GLN A 222 8.17 2.58 21.11
C GLN A 222 7.45 1.67 22.12
N GLU A 223 6.12 1.73 22.16
CA GLU A 223 5.29 0.88 23.03
C GLU A 223 5.46 -0.60 22.68
N GLN A 224 5.40 -0.95 21.39
CA GLN A 224 5.54 -2.33 20.91
C GLN A 224 6.98 -2.86 21.10
N MET A 225 7.99 -1.99 20.99
CA MET A 225 9.37 -2.35 21.33
C MET A 225 9.52 -2.67 22.81
N ALA A 226 8.97 -1.86 23.71
CA ALA A 226 9.02 -2.11 25.15
C ALA A 226 8.33 -3.45 25.52
N ILE A 227 7.18 -3.75 24.90
CA ILE A 227 6.50 -5.05 25.08
C ILE A 227 7.41 -6.21 24.66
N ALA A 228 8.10 -6.09 23.53
CA ALA A 228 9.03 -7.12 23.06
C ALA A 228 10.23 -7.30 24.00
N GLU A 229 10.80 -6.20 24.51
CA GLU A 229 11.92 -6.21 25.47
C GLU A 229 11.54 -6.87 26.79
N ASP A 230 10.30 -6.69 27.24
CA ASP A 230 9.74 -7.33 28.43
C ASP A 230 9.35 -8.81 28.21
N GLY A 231 9.59 -9.35 27.02
CA GLY A 231 9.28 -10.74 26.65
C GLY A 231 7.80 -11.00 26.33
N GLY A 232 7.01 -9.94 26.14
CA GLY A 232 5.63 -10.03 25.68
C GLY A 232 5.53 -10.25 24.17
N ASP A 233 4.28 -10.36 23.69
CA ASP A 233 3.96 -10.48 22.28
C ASP A 233 3.54 -9.10 21.73
N PRO A 234 4.35 -8.48 20.85
CA PRO A 234 3.93 -7.28 20.14
C PRO A 234 2.75 -7.54 19.22
N MET A 235 2.12 -6.45 18.78
CA MET A 235 1.03 -6.44 17.81
C MET A 235 1.36 -7.33 16.61
N ASN A 236 0.36 -8.11 16.20
CA ASN A 236 0.44 -9.07 15.09
C ASN A 236 1.37 -10.27 15.29
N VAL A 237 1.71 -10.61 16.55
CA VAL A 237 2.24 -11.92 16.94
C VAL A 237 1.07 -12.85 17.29
N PHE A 238 0.85 -13.89 16.47
CA PHE A 238 -0.28 -14.81 16.64
C PHE A 238 0.15 -16.13 17.27
N ARG A 239 -0.50 -16.52 18.38
CA ARG A 239 -0.19 -17.74 19.14
C ARG A 239 -1.16 -18.91 18.91
N SER A 240 -2.14 -18.74 18.02
CA SER A 240 -3.00 -19.81 17.53
C SER A 240 -3.19 -19.71 16.02
N GLU A 241 -3.42 -20.87 15.38
CA GLU A 241 -3.74 -20.92 13.95
C GLU A 241 -5.06 -20.19 13.64
N GLU A 242 -6.04 -20.29 14.54
CA GLU A 242 -7.33 -19.62 14.39
C GLU A 242 -7.19 -18.10 14.32
N ALA A 243 -6.41 -17.50 15.24
CA ALA A 243 -6.19 -16.06 15.26
C ALA A 243 -5.39 -15.57 14.04
N ALA A 244 -4.50 -16.42 13.50
CA ALA A 244 -3.71 -16.08 12.32
C ALA A 244 -4.45 -16.28 10.99
N ARG A 245 -5.64 -16.90 10.99
CA ARG A 245 -6.34 -17.29 9.76
C ARG A 245 -7.32 -16.23 9.29
N ASN A 246 -7.25 -15.88 8.01
CA ASN A 246 -8.18 -14.98 7.33
C ASN A 246 -8.38 -13.67 8.11
N VAL A 247 -7.27 -13.01 8.43
CA VAL A 247 -7.29 -11.75 9.16
C VAL A 247 -7.84 -10.69 8.21
N ARG A 248 -9.15 -10.44 8.33
CA ARG A 248 -9.89 -9.50 7.50
C ARG A 248 -9.67 -8.09 8.00
N ILE A 249 -9.35 -7.21 7.06
CA ILE A 249 -9.11 -5.81 7.36
C ILE A 249 -10.01 -5.00 6.44
N GLY A 250 -10.90 -4.22 7.05
CA GLY A 250 -11.77 -3.32 6.31
C GLY A 250 -10.92 -2.39 5.45
N ILE A 251 -11.19 -2.40 4.15
CA ILE A 251 -10.71 -1.42 3.20
C ILE A 251 -11.91 -0.73 2.56
N GLU A 252 -11.68 0.47 2.06
CA GLU A 252 -12.60 1.18 1.18
C GLU A 252 -13.10 0.29 0.05
N GLN A 253 -14.37 0.41 -0.33
CA GLN A 253 -14.93 -0.33 -1.46
C GLN A 253 -14.93 0.54 -2.72
N VAL A 254 -15.14 1.84 -2.54
CA VAL A 254 -15.11 2.87 -3.58
C VAL A 254 -14.04 3.90 -3.24
N LYS A 255 -12.96 3.91 -4.01
CA LYS A 255 -11.81 4.79 -3.75
C LYS A 255 -11.98 6.14 -4.44
N PHE A 256 -11.78 7.24 -3.71
CA PHE A 256 -11.99 8.61 -4.21
C PHE A 256 -13.38 8.82 -4.83
N GLY A 257 -14.40 8.13 -4.33
CA GLY A 257 -15.77 8.19 -4.84
C GLY A 257 -15.99 7.64 -6.26
N ASP A 258 -14.96 7.08 -6.92
CA ASP A 258 -15.07 6.56 -8.29
C ASP A 258 -15.02 5.03 -8.31
N LYS A 259 -16.19 4.42 -8.56
CA LYS A 259 -16.34 2.94 -8.65
C LYS A 259 -15.57 2.32 -9.81
N LYS A 260 -15.28 3.09 -10.86
CA LYS A 260 -14.57 2.61 -12.06
C LYS A 260 -13.07 2.85 -11.97
N LEU A 261 -12.62 3.58 -10.97
CA LEU A 261 -11.20 3.73 -10.70
C LEU A 261 -10.60 2.34 -10.43
N PHE A 262 -9.53 2.00 -11.15
CA PHE A 262 -8.90 0.68 -11.15
C PHE A 262 -9.72 -0.46 -11.80
N ALA A 263 -10.77 -0.17 -12.57
CA ALA A 263 -11.51 -1.17 -13.36
C ALA A 263 -10.76 -1.66 -14.62
N ARG A 264 -9.58 -1.14 -14.87
CA ARG A 264 -8.65 -1.60 -15.92
C ARG A 264 -7.26 -1.71 -15.35
N TYR A 265 -6.46 -2.63 -15.89
CA TYR A 265 -5.09 -2.76 -15.45
C TYR A 265 -4.28 -1.52 -15.79
N PHE A 266 -3.57 -1.01 -14.79
CA PHE A 266 -2.47 -0.10 -14.99
C PHE A 266 -1.38 -0.41 -13.95
N PRO A 267 -0.11 -0.34 -14.34
CA PRO A 267 0.97 -0.64 -13.42
C PRO A 267 1.11 0.48 -12.38
N GLY A 268 1.02 0.13 -11.10
CA GLY A 268 1.28 1.07 -9.99
C GLY A 268 2.77 1.41 -9.81
N GLU A 269 3.65 0.59 -10.38
CA GLU A 269 5.11 0.67 -10.36
C GLU A 269 5.68 0.42 -11.76
N ALA A 270 6.88 0.91 -12.04
CA ALA A 270 7.50 0.72 -13.35
C ALA A 270 7.59 -0.76 -13.79
N GLY A 271 7.27 -1.00 -15.07
CA GLY A 271 7.15 -2.33 -15.66
C GLY A 271 5.73 -2.89 -15.62
N TYR A 272 5.44 -3.86 -16.48
CA TYR A 272 4.13 -4.50 -16.60
C TYR A 272 4.21 -5.94 -16.08
N SER A 273 3.10 -6.43 -15.54
CA SER A 273 2.96 -7.85 -15.23
C SER A 273 2.95 -8.67 -16.52
N THR A 274 3.57 -9.84 -16.52
CA THR A 274 3.46 -10.79 -17.64
C THR A 274 2.06 -11.39 -17.76
N ASP A 275 1.24 -11.27 -16.72
CA ASP A 275 -0.17 -11.70 -16.70
C ASP A 275 -1.14 -10.52 -16.84
N ALA A 276 -0.70 -9.36 -17.36
CA ALA A 276 -1.54 -8.18 -17.56
C ALA A 276 -2.87 -8.48 -18.28
N GLU A 277 -2.84 -9.32 -19.32
CA GLU A 277 -4.04 -9.75 -20.04
C GLU A 277 -5.02 -10.50 -19.12
N LEU A 278 -4.51 -11.39 -18.25
CA LEU A 278 -5.35 -12.11 -17.29
C LEU A 278 -5.93 -11.17 -16.23
N VAL A 279 -5.18 -10.14 -15.82
CA VAL A 279 -5.68 -9.11 -14.92
C VAL A 279 -6.84 -8.36 -15.56
N ASP A 280 -6.71 -7.96 -16.83
CA ASP A 280 -7.80 -7.30 -17.57
C ASP A 280 -9.01 -8.23 -17.76
N GLU A 281 -8.81 -9.51 -18.06
CA GLU A 281 -9.89 -10.51 -18.12
C GLU A 281 -10.65 -10.61 -16.78
N VAL A 282 -9.93 -10.60 -15.65
CA VAL A 282 -10.55 -10.61 -14.31
C VAL A 282 -11.29 -9.32 -14.01
N LEU A 283 -10.70 -8.17 -14.33
CA LEU A 283 -11.35 -6.88 -14.12
C LEU A 283 -12.60 -6.73 -14.98
N ALA A 284 -12.63 -7.28 -16.19
CA ALA A 284 -13.82 -7.29 -17.05
C ALA A 284 -15.02 -8.04 -16.43
N THR A 285 -14.79 -8.97 -15.49
CA THR A 285 -15.90 -9.62 -14.77
C THR A 285 -16.72 -8.63 -13.92
N TRP A 286 -16.14 -7.48 -13.56
CA TRP A 286 -16.80 -6.42 -12.78
C TRP A 286 -17.68 -5.50 -13.61
N ASP A 287 -17.61 -5.52 -14.94
CA ASP A 287 -18.34 -4.58 -15.81
C ASP A 287 -19.84 -4.53 -15.47
N LYS A 288 -20.47 -5.70 -15.25
CA LYS A 288 -21.89 -5.78 -14.88
C LYS A 288 -22.17 -5.12 -13.52
N VAL A 289 -21.38 -5.46 -12.51
CA VAL A 289 -21.51 -4.95 -11.14
C VAL A 289 -21.32 -3.43 -11.09
N LEU A 290 -20.43 -2.89 -11.92
CA LEU A 290 -20.15 -1.45 -11.99
C LEU A 290 -21.18 -0.66 -12.80
N THR A 291 -22.00 -1.33 -13.63
CA THR A 291 -23.05 -0.70 -14.45
C THR A 291 -24.45 -0.73 -13.84
N GLU A 292 -24.69 -1.59 -12.85
CA GLU A 292 -25.94 -1.60 -12.09
C GLU A 292 -25.96 -0.39 -11.14
N VAL A 293 -26.69 0.65 -11.54
CA VAL A 293 -27.00 1.87 -10.79
C VAL A 293 -28.50 1.97 -10.59
#